data_AF-A0A3P8Z349-F1
#
_entry.id   AF-A0A3P8Z349-F1
#
_cell.length_a   1.000
_cell.length_b   1.000
_cell.length_c   1.000
_cell.angle_alpha   90.00
_cell.angle_beta   90.00
_cell.angle_gamma   90.00
#
_symmetry.space_group_name_H-M   'P 1'
#
loop_
_entity.id
_entity.type
_entity.pdbx_description
1 polymer ?
#
loop_
_entity_poly.entity_id
_entity_poly.type
_entity_poly.pdbx_seq_one_letter_code
_entity_poly.pdbx_strand_id
1 'polypeptide(L)'
;MWTSHPPLYNYQECTDMFPDVSQSRCFRTFLILGNVVTSFCGIALMAMCIFFILDQDGLYILVFATGNDSIWRGAWIGLFTGFALFCTSVFGIAAIVMSKRNILLAYILLMVIIYAFEAASAITSATHKDWLVPNLFLKQMLQHYNNPMSDSLFHTQGQGYANTGITATWDRIMNDSRCCGVYGPEDWVKYESYFRQQHTDADYPWPRQCCQRDAMGAIFHVEACKIGVSPFLHTQLSNGGLKVLCQNCLVFGTVHYSLHPD
;
A
#
# COMPACT_ATOMS: atom_id res chain seq x y z
N MET A 1 15.49 -62.32 -53.91
CA MET A 1 14.17 -61.73 -53.63
C MET A 1 14.13 -61.39 -52.15
N TRP A 2 14.53 -60.16 -51.81
CA TRP A 2 14.61 -59.67 -50.43
C TRP A 2 13.42 -58.73 -50.22
N THR A 3 12.44 -59.15 -49.43
CA THR A 3 11.39 -58.25 -48.90
C THR A 3 11.36 -58.43 -47.39
N SER A 4 12.37 -57.89 -46.72
CA SER A 4 12.34 -57.66 -45.27
C SER A 4 11.62 -56.35 -45.02
N HIS A 5 10.34 -56.42 -44.69
CA HIS A 5 9.60 -55.28 -44.15
C HIS A 5 10.24 -54.84 -42.82
N PRO A 6 10.52 -53.56 -42.58
CA PRO A 6 10.92 -53.08 -41.26
C PRO A 6 9.72 -53.20 -40.30
N PRO A 7 9.95 -53.49 -39.01
CA PRO A 7 8.87 -53.52 -38.03
C PRO A 7 8.27 -52.11 -37.91
N LEU A 8 6.94 -52.04 -38.00
CA LEU A 8 6.16 -50.87 -37.61
C LEU A 8 6.41 -50.63 -36.12
N TYR A 9 7.38 -49.76 -35.80
CA TYR A 9 7.48 -49.20 -34.47
C TYR A 9 6.19 -48.44 -34.18
N ASN A 10 5.47 -48.94 -33.19
CA ASN A 10 4.15 -48.50 -32.78
C ASN A 10 4.23 -47.03 -32.30
N TYR A 11 3.81 -46.07 -33.14
CA TYR A 11 3.77 -44.64 -32.79
C TYR A 11 2.90 -44.35 -31.55
N GLN A 12 1.98 -45.27 -31.22
CA GLN A 12 1.10 -45.19 -30.06
C GLN A 12 1.88 -45.28 -28.73
N GLU A 13 2.88 -46.17 -28.62
CA GLU A 13 3.66 -46.37 -27.37
C GLU A 13 4.58 -45.19 -27.03
N CYS A 14 5.09 -44.46 -28.04
CA CYS A 14 5.85 -43.24 -27.80
C CYS A 14 4.95 -42.15 -27.17
N THR A 15 3.71 -42.03 -27.63
CA THR A 15 2.78 -40.96 -27.23
C THR A 15 2.31 -41.12 -25.77
N ASP A 16 2.25 -42.35 -25.26
CA ASP A 16 1.92 -42.68 -23.86
C ASP A 16 3.11 -42.56 -22.90
N MET A 17 4.34 -42.46 -23.41
CA MET A 17 5.54 -42.13 -22.62
C MET A 17 5.83 -40.61 -22.55
N PHE A 18 5.27 -39.83 -23.46
CA PHE A 18 5.31 -38.36 -23.46
C PHE A 18 4.32 -37.61 -22.54
N PRO A 19 3.26 -38.19 -21.91
CA PRO A 19 2.40 -37.46 -20.98
C PRO A 19 3.18 -37.05 -19.74
N ASP A 20 3.92 -37.98 -19.12
CA ASP A 20 4.75 -37.72 -17.93
C ASP A 20 5.89 -36.73 -18.18
N VAL A 21 6.51 -36.80 -19.37
CA VAL A 21 7.60 -35.88 -19.76
C VAL A 21 7.04 -34.50 -20.16
N SER A 22 5.81 -34.41 -20.68
CA SER A 22 5.15 -33.13 -20.95
C SER A 22 4.61 -32.48 -19.67
N GLN A 23 4.01 -33.27 -18.78
CA GLN A 23 3.44 -32.84 -17.51
C GLN A 23 4.54 -32.32 -16.57
N SER A 24 5.69 -33.01 -16.51
CA SER A 24 6.86 -32.55 -15.75
C SER A 24 7.48 -31.26 -16.34
N ARG A 25 7.47 -31.09 -17.67
CA ARG A 25 7.94 -29.86 -18.33
C ARG A 25 7.00 -28.68 -18.10
N CYS A 26 5.68 -28.88 -18.21
CA CYS A 26 4.68 -27.86 -17.91
C CYS A 26 4.75 -27.40 -16.46
N PHE A 27 4.85 -28.35 -15.52
CA PHE A 27 5.00 -28.06 -14.10
C PHE A 27 6.27 -27.24 -13.81
N ARG A 28 7.41 -27.64 -14.41
CA ARG A 28 8.66 -26.90 -14.25
C ARG A 28 8.59 -25.48 -14.80
N THR A 29 7.96 -25.30 -15.95
CA THR A 29 7.73 -23.98 -16.55
C THR A 29 6.83 -23.12 -15.68
N PHE A 30 5.75 -23.67 -15.13
CA PHE A 30 4.86 -22.96 -14.21
C PHE A 30 5.61 -22.47 -12.96
N LEU A 31 6.44 -23.33 -12.36
CA LEU A 31 7.23 -22.94 -11.19
C LEU A 31 8.23 -21.82 -11.52
N ILE A 32 8.89 -21.88 -12.68
CA ILE A 32 9.83 -20.83 -13.12
C ILE A 32 9.06 -19.51 -13.32
N LEU A 33 7.92 -19.54 -14.02
CA LEU A 33 7.10 -18.36 -14.24
C LEU A 33 6.59 -17.76 -12.91
N GLY A 34 6.13 -18.59 -11.98
CA GLY A 34 5.72 -18.16 -10.65
C GLY A 34 6.85 -17.41 -9.91
N ASN A 35 8.07 -17.97 -9.91
CA ASN A 35 9.21 -17.30 -9.29
C ASN A 35 9.59 -15.99 -10.00
N VAL A 36 9.48 -15.92 -11.33
CA VAL A 36 9.73 -14.66 -12.06
C VAL A 36 8.73 -13.58 -11.62
N VAL A 37 7.44 -13.92 -11.49
CA VAL A 37 6.42 -12.99 -10.99
C VAL A 37 6.73 -12.57 -9.55
N THR A 38 7.07 -13.51 -8.67
CA THR A 38 7.48 -13.22 -7.28
C THR A 38 8.70 -12.29 -7.22
N SER A 39 9.65 -12.45 -8.15
CA SER A 39 10.83 -11.59 -8.27
C SER A 39 10.45 -10.14 -8.54
N PHE A 40 9.55 -9.90 -9.50
CA PHE A 40 9.02 -8.58 -9.80
C PHE A 40 8.22 -8.00 -8.63
N CYS A 41 7.42 -8.81 -7.94
CA CYS A 41 6.72 -8.38 -6.72
C CYS A 41 7.70 -7.97 -5.61
N GLY A 42 8.79 -8.71 -5.40
CA GLY A 42 9.83 -8.36 -4.43
C GLY A 42 10.52 -7.04 -4.74
N ILE A 43 10.85 -6.79 -6.00
CA ILE A 43 11.42 -5.51 -6.46
C ILE A 43 10.42 -4.37 -6.29
N ALA A 44 9.15 -4.58 -6.67
CA ALA A 44 8.10 -3.57 -6.52
C ALA A 44 7.88 -3.20 -5.04
N LEU A 45 7.84 -4.19 -4.15
CA LEU A 45 7.77 -4.01 -2.71
C LEU A 45 8.94 -3.17 -2.18
N MET A 46 10.16 -3.53 -2.59
CA MET A 46 11.36 -2.78 -2.22
C MET A 46 11.27 -1.32 -2.70
N ALA A 47 10.89 -1.10 -3.96
CA ALA A 47 10.75 0.24 -4.52
C ALA A 47 9.69 1.09 -3.79
N MET A 48 8.55 0.50 -3.44
CA MET A 48 7.50 1.16 -2.67
C MET A 48 7.97 1.55 -1.27
N CYS A 49 8.70 0.66 -0.58
CA CYS A 49 9.26 0.95 0.75
C CYS A 49 10.31 2.07 0.69
N ILE A 50 11.18 2.05 -0.32
CA ILE A 50 12.16 3.12 -0.56
C ILE A 50 11.44 4.45 -0.79
N PHE A 51 10.44 4.47 -1.67
CA PHE A 51 9.66 5.67 -1.94
C PHE A 51 9.03 6.24 -0.66
N PHE A 52 8.42 5.38 0.16
CA PHE A 52 7.82 5.79 1.42
C PHE A 52 8.85 6.35 2.43
N ILE A 53 10.04 5.75 2.52
CA ILE A 53 11.10 6.23 3.42
C ILE A 53 11.69 7.57 2.93
N LEU A 54 11.72 7.79 1.62
CA LEU A 54 12.30 9.00 1.01
C LEU A 54 11.31 10.16 0.86
N ASP A 55 9.99 9.92 0.89
CA ASP A 55 8.96 10.95 0.73
C ASP A 55 8.78 11.81 1.99
N GLN A 56 9.79 12.65 2.29
CA GLN A 56 9.87 13.46 3.51
C GLN A 56 8.74 14.49 3.65
N ASP A 57 8.21 15.01 2.54
CA ASP A 57 7.19 16.08 2.52
C ASP A 57 5.75 15.57 2.38
N GLY A 58 5.59 14.26 2.13
CA GLY A 58 4.30 13.63 1.96
C GLY A 58 3.94 12.76 3.16
N LEU A 59 3.75 11.48 2.94
CA LEU A 59 3.10 10.60 3.93
C LEU A 59 3.98 10.28 5.14
N TYR A 60 5.30 10.40 4.97
CA TYR A 60 6.27 10.17 6.03
C TYR A 60 6.02 11.09 7.24
N ILE A 61 5.73 12.38 7.01
CA ILE A 61 5.55 13.34 8.10
C ILE A 61 4.29 13.06 8.92
N LEU A 62 3.20 12.60 8.30
CA LEU A 62 2.00 12.21 9.06
C LEU A 62 2.30 11.01 9.96
N VAL A 63 2.99 10.00 9.43
CA VAL A 63 3.36 8.80 10.20
C VAL A 63 4.29 9.17 11.35
N PHE A 64 5.29 10.00 11.11
CA PHE A 64 6.18 10.52 12.14
C PHE A 64 5.41 11.26 13.24
N ALA A 65 4.44 12.11 12.86
CA ALA A 65 3.63 12.89 13.78
C ALA A 65 2.72 12.05 14.68
N THR A 66 2.35 10.83 14.26
CA THR A 66 1.60 9.91 15.12
C THR A 66 2.38 9.45 16.34
N GLY A 67 3.71 9.63 16.37
CA GLY A 67 4.59 9.16 17.43
C GLY A 67 4.68 7.64 17.54
N ASN A 68 4.08 6.90 16.60
CA ASN A 68 4.11 5.45 16.59
C ASN A 68 5.30 4.95 15.76
N ASP A 69 6.33 4.49 16.46
CA ASP A 69 7.54 3.90 15.90
C ASP A 69 7.28 2.57 15.16
N SER A 70 6.10 1.96 15.33
CA SER A 70 5.74 0.68 14.70
C SER A 70 5.60 0.79 13.18
N ILE A 71 5.06 1.89 12.66
CA ILE A 71 4.87 2.07 11.20
C ILE A 71 6.22 2.34 10.53
N TRP A 72 7.05 3.18 11.15
CA TRP A 72 8.43 3.44 10.70
C TRP A 72 9.25 2.14 10.65
N ARG A 73 9.24 1.34 11.73
CA ARG A 73 9.91 0.04 11.76
C ARG A 73 9.33 -0.91 10.69
N GLY A 74 8.02 -0.87 10.48
CA GLY A 74 7.34 -1.64 9.43
C GLY A 74 7.87 -1.36 8.03
N ALA A 75 8.13 -0.10 7.68
CA ALA A 75 8.68 0.27 6.37
C ALA A 75 10.09 -0.32 6.12
N TRP A 76 10.96 -0.28 7.12
CA TRP A 76 12.29 -0.90 7.04
C TRP A 76 12.21 -2.42 6.96
N ILE A 77 11.30 -3.05 7.72
CA ILE A 77 11.07 -4.49 7.62
C ILE A 77 10.59 -4.85 6.22
N GLY A 78 9.62 -4.12 5.67
CA GLY A 78 9.10 -4.31 4.31
C GLY A 78 10.19 -4.21 3.24
N LEU A 79 11.13 -3.27 3.39
CA LEU A 79 12.30 -3.14 2.51
C LEU A 79 13.15 -4.43 2.49
N PHE A 80 13.51 -4.94 3.68
CA PHE A 80 14.29 -6.17 3.80
C PHE A 80 13.50 -7.40 3.32
N THR A 81 12.20 -7.44 3.55
CA THR A 81 11.32 -8.50 3.05
C THR A 81 11.27 -8.51 1.52
N GLY A 82 11.13 -7.36 0.87
CA GLY A 82 11.16 -7.27 -0.60
C GLY A 82 12.47 -7.77 -1.19
N PHE A 83 13.60 -7.40 -0.58
CA PHE A 83 14.93 -7.91 -0.95
C PHE A 83 15.05 -9.43 -0.76
N ALA A 84 14.58 -9.96 0.37
CA ALA A 84 14.60 -11.39 0.65
C ALA A 84 13.72 -12.20 -0.33
N LEU A 85 12.55 -11.67 -0.72
CA LEU A 85 11.68 -12.26 -1.74
C LEU A 85 12.36 -12.31 -3.11
N PHE A 86 13.02 -11.23 -3.50
CA PHE A 86 13.82 -11.19 -4.72
C PHE A 86 14.91 -12.27 -4.70
N CYS A 87 15.74 -12.33 -3.66
CA CYS A 87 16.78 -13.35 -3.53
C CYS A 87 16.22 -14.78 -3.52
N THR A 88 15.12 -15.00 -2.80
CA THR A 88 14.44 -16.30 -2.73
C THR A 88 13.92 -16.74 -4.10
N SER A 89 13.34 -15.83 -4.87
CA SER A 89 12.83 -16.13 -6.21
C SER A 89 13.94 -16.53 -7.19
N VAL A 90 15.08 -15.83 -7.15
CA VAL A 90 16.26 -16.16 -7.95
C VAL A 90 16.83 -17.51 -7.53
N PHE A 91 16.92 -17.76 -6.22
CA PHE A 91 17.33 -19.06 -5.69
C PHE A 91 16.37 -20.19 -6.12
N GLY A 92 15.06 -19.92 -6.16
CA GLY A 92 14.05 -20.87 -6.64
C GLY A 92 14.25 -21.25 -8.11
N ILE A 93 14.49 -20.27 -8.97
CA ILE A 93 14.78 -20.52 -10.39
C ILE A 93 16.06 -21.37 -10.52
N ALA A 94 17.12 -21.02 -9.78
CA ALA A 94 18.36 -21.79 -9.78
C ALA A 94 18.15 -23.23 -9.26
N ALA A 95 17.38 -23.42 -8.18
CA ALA A 95 17.06 -24.73 -7.62
C ALA A 95 16.32 -25.63 -8.61
N ILE A 96 15.37 -25.06 -9.36
CA ILE A 96 14.61 -25.75 -10.40
C ILE A 96 15.51 -26.15 -11.57
N VAL A 97 16.39 -25.26 -12.03
CA VAL A 97 17.30 -25.53 -13.16
C VAL A 97 18.35 -26.58 -12.78
N MET A 98 18.93 -26.50 -11.59
CA MET A 98 19.97 -27.43 -11.13
C MET A 98 19.44 -28.85 -10.87
N SER A 99 18.13 -29.03 -10.68
CA SER A 99 17.46 -30.33 -10.49
C SER A 99 18.06 -31.21 -9.37
N LYS A 100 18.76 -30.62 -8.38
CA LYS A 100 19.33 -31.35 -7.23
C LYS A 100 18.30 -31.48 -6.11
N ARG A 101 18.01 -32.71 -5.69
CA ARG A 101 16.97 -33.02 -4.69
C ARG A 101 17.13 -32.24 -3.38
N ASN A 102 18.35 -32.09 -2.86
CA ASN A 102 18.61 -31.37 -1.62
C ASN A 102 18.33 -29.87 -1.72
N ILE A 103 18.70 -29.24 -2.85
CA ILE A 103 18.48 -27.81 -3.09
C ILE A 103 16.98 -27.55 -3.31
N LEU A 104 16.31 -28.43 -4.05
CA LEU A 104 14.87 -28.34 -4.28
C LEU A 104 14.06 -28.50 -2.98
N LEU A 105 14.45 -29.44 -2.11
CA LEU A 105 13.81 -29.62 -0.79
C LEU A 105 14.02 -28.40 0.10
N ALA A 106 15.24 -27.84 0.15
CA ALA A 106 15.52 -26.62 0.90
C ALA A 106 14.67 -25.44 0.39
N TYR A 107 14.52 -25.30 -0.93
CA TYR A 107 13.67 -24.27 -1.54
C TYR A 107 12.18 -24.46 -1.18
N ILE A 108 11.64 -25.68 -1.26
CA ILE A 108 10.24 -25.96 -0.90
C ILE A 108 9.97 -25.63 0.57
N LEU A 109 10.88 -26.03 1.48
CA LEU A 109 10.76 -25.70 2.91
C LEU A 109 10.75 -24.19 3.14
N LEU A 110 11.65 -23.47 2.49
CA LEU A 110 11.74 -22.02 2.59
C LEU A 110 10.47 -21.34 2.04
N MET A 111 9.90 -21.82 0.94
CA MET A 111 8.63 -21.31 0.40
C MET A 111 7.45 -21.56 1.33
N VAL A 112 7.35 -22.72 1.97
CA VAL A 112 6.27 -23.00 2.95
C VAL A 112 6.35 -22.06 4.14
N ILE A 113 7.57 -21.75 4.62
CA ILE A 113 7.77 -20.79 5.72
C ILE A 113 7.30 -19.39 5.31
N ILE A 114 7.68 -18.92 4.11
CA ILE A 114 7.24 -17.61 3.61
C ILE A 114 5.72 -17.55 3.47
N TYR A 115 5.11 -18.59 2.89
CA TYR A 115 3.66 -18.66 2.73
C TYR A 115 2.91 -18.62 4.07
N ALA A 116 3.45 -19.26 5.12
CA ALA A 116 2.86 -19.20 6.46
C ALA A 116 2.91 -17.77 7.04
N PHE A 117 4.02 -17.06 6.88
CA PHE A 117 4.15 -15.67 7.32
C PHE A 117 3.26 -14.72 6.51
N GLU A 118 3.14 -14.93 5.19
CA GLU A 118 2.27 -14.16 4.31
C GLU A 118 0.79 -14.34 4.65
N ALA A 119 0.36 -15.57 4.93
CA ALA A 119 -0.99 -15.84 5.40
C ALA A 119 -1.27 -15.14 6.73
N ALA A 120 -0.33 -15.19 7.68
CA ALA A 120 -0.45 -14.51 8.97
C ALA A 120 -0.51 -12.97 8.82
N SER A 121 0.30 -12.38 7.94
CA SER A 121 0.28 -10.93 7.69
C SER A 121 -1.00 -10.49 7.00
N ALA A 122 -1.50 -11.26 6.02
CA ALA A 122 -2.76 -10.98 5.34
C ALA A 122 -3.95 -10.99 6.31
N ILE A 123 -4.02 -11.98 7.21
CA ILE A 123 -5.06 -12.05 8.25
C ILE A 123 -4.94 -10.85 9.20
N THR A 124 -3.73 -10.51 9.63
CA THR A 124 -3.49 -9.38 10.55
C THR A 124 -3.91 -8.05 9.92
N SER A 125 -3.55 -7.82 8.65
CA SER A 125 -3.96 -6.63 7.90
C SER A 125 -5.48 -6.56 7.74
N ALA A 126 -6.13 -7.67 7.36
CA ALA A 126 -7.58 -7.71 7.16
C ALA A 126 -8.38 -7.46 8.44
N THR A 127 -7.89 -7.93 9.60
CA THR A 127 -8.59 -7.80 10.89
C THR A 127 -8.42 -6.44 11.55
N HIS A 128 -7.32 -5.73 11.31
CA HIS A 128 -6.99 -4.49 12.03
C HIS A 128 -7.00 -3.21 11.17
N LYS A 129 -7.31 -3.31 9.86
CA LYS A 129 -7.32 -2.18 8.91
C LYS A 129 -8.29 -1.04 9.26
N ASP A 130 -9.45 -1.36 9.84
CA ASP A 130 -10.54 -0.39 9.96
C ASP A 130 -10.46 0.47 11.24
N TRP A 131 -9.70 0.03 12.26
CA TRP A 131 -9.66 0.69 13.57
C TRP A 131 -8.34 1.42 13.86
N LEU A 132 -7.20 0.90 13.39
CA LEU A 132 -5.89 1.41 13.80
C LEU A 132 -5.43 2.65 13.04
N VAL A 133 -5.74 2.72 11.75
CA VAL A 133 -5.19 3.73 10.84
C VAL A 133 -6.00 5.03 10.92
N PRO A 134 -7.31 5.06 10.55
CA PRO A 134 -8.02 6.33 10.41
C PRO A 134 -8.18 7.10 11.72
N ASN A 135 -8.37 6.43 12.87
CA ASN A 135 -8.51 7.10 14.16
C ASN A 135 -7.22 7.77 14.64
N LEU A 136 -6.05 7.20 14.29
CA LEU A 136 -4.76 7.76 14.62
C LEU A 136 -4.49 9.03 13.82
N PHE A 137 -4.77 9.00 12.51
CA PHE A 137 -4.65 10.16 11.64
C PHE A 137 -5.71 11.24 11.93
N LEU A 138 -6.92 10.85 12.33
CA LEU A 138 -7.95 11.79 12.76
C LEU A 138 -7.49 12.57 13.99
N LYS A 139 -7.03 11.87 15.04
CA LYS A 139 -6.53 12.52 16.25
C LYS A 139 -5.33 13.43 15.96
N GLN A 140 -4.40 12.96 15.13
CA GLN A 140 -3.24 13.72 14.69
C GLN A 140 -3.65 14.98 13.90
N MET A 141 -4.59 14.86 12.97
CA MET A 141 -5.08 15.98 12.16
C MET A 141 -5.74 17.05 13.05
N LEU A 142 -6.69 16.67 13.91
CA LEU A 142 -7.41 17.61 14.76
C LEU A 142 -6.47 18.39 15.71
N GLN A 143 -5.38 17.79 16.17
CA GLN A 143 -4.43 18.40 17.10
C GLN A 143 -3.38 19.31 16.42
N HIS A 144 -2.92 18.95 15.23
CA HIS A 144 -1.75 19.57 14.61
C HIS A 144 -2.05 20.39 13.36
N TYR A 145 -3.22 20.22 12.74
CA TYR A 145 -3.58 20.96 11.54
C TYR A 145 -3.73 22.46 11.83
N ASN A 146 -2.98 23.28 11.08
CA ASN A 146 -2.94 24.74 11.20
C ASN A 146 -2.62 25.25 12.61
N ASN A 147 -1.85 24.48 13.40
CA ASN A 147 -1.42 24.85 14.74
C ASN A 147 -0.04 25.55 14.70
N PRO A 148 0.01 26.90 14.68
CA PRO A 148 1.25 27.64 14.92
C PRO A 148 1.64 27.44 16.38
N MET A 149 2.55 26.51 16.64
CA MET A 149 3.17 26.46 17.97
C MET A 149 3.93 27.76 18.23
N SER A 150 3.86 28.21 19.48
CA SER A 150 4.61 29.37 19.94
C SER A 150 6.12 29.10 19.85
N ASP A 151 6.84 30.09 19.32
CA ASP A 151 8.30 30.19 19.18
C ASP A 151 9.09 29.89 20.49
N SER A 152 8.39 29.79 21.63
CA SER A 152 8.93 29.56 22.97
C SER A 152 9.24 28.10 23.33
N LEU A 153 8.94 27.12 22.47
CA LEU A 153 9.25 25.69 22.68
C LEU A 153 10.29 25.14 21.68
N PHE A 154 11.14 26.03 21.16
CA PHE A 154 12.27 25.76 20.26
C PHE A 154 13.34 24.78 20.84
N HIS A 155 13.14 24.21 22.02
CA HIS A 155 14.04 23.23 22.61
C HIS A 155 13.99 21.85 21.93
N THR A 156 13.02 21.58 21.06
CA THR A 156 13.09 20.45 20.13
C THR A 156 12.87 20.96 18.70
N GLN A 157 13.97 21.20 17.98
CA GLN A 157 14.00 21.55 16.55
C GLN A 157 13.12 20.63 15.65
N GLY A 158 12.66 19.49 16.19
CA GLY A 158 11.77 18.47 15.62
C GLY A 158 10.31 18.86 15.34
N GLN A 159 9.66 19.58 16.26
CA GLN A 159 8.19 19.66 16.25
C GLN A 159 7.63 20.81 15.40
N GLY A 160 8.38 21.91 15.27
CA GLY A 160 7.96 23.08 14.50
C GLY A 160 7.85 22.83 13.00
N TYR A 161 8.81 22.11 12.40
CA TYR A 161 8.71 21.73 10.99
C TYR A 161 7.62 20.67 10.76
N ALA A 162 7.32 19.86 11.77
CA ALA A 162 6.37 18.77 11.64
C ALA A 162 4.93 19.28 11.48
N ASN A 163 4.48 20.28 12.25
CA ASN A 163 3.11 20.82 12.10
C ASN A 163 2.88 21.50 10.75
N THR A 164 3.87 22.24 10.24
CA THR A 164 3.82 22.86 8.91
C THR A 164 3.79 21.79 7.81
N GLY A 165 4.64 20.76 7.93
CA GLY A 165 4.63 19.61 7.03
C GLY A 165 3.30 18.85 7.05
N ILE A 166 2.77 18.56 8.24
CA ILE A 166 1.45 17.94 8.44
C ILE A 166 0.34 18.72 7.73
N THR A 167 0.30 20.04 7.91
CA THR A 167 -0.72 20.90 7.31
C THR A 167 -0.59 20.89 5.79
N ALA A 168 0.63 21.03 5.26
CA ALA A 168 0.90 20.98 3.83
C ALA A 168 0.53 19.62 3.20
N THR A 169 0.81 18.51 3.88
CA THR A 169 0.44 17.19 3.36
C THR A 169 -1.07 16.97 3.40
N TRP A 170 -1.77 17.37 4.48
CA TRP A 170 -3.23 17.30 4.54
C TRP A 170 -3.88 18.16 3.46
N ASP A 171 -3.36 19.35 3.20
CA ASP A 171 -3.81 20.22 2.12
C ASP A 171 -3.69 19.56 0.74
N ARG A 172 -2.55 18.90 0.50
CA ARG A 172 -2.33 18.12 -0.72
C ARG A 172 -3.30 16.94 -0.82
N ILE A 173 -3.49 16.19 0.26
CA ILE A 173 -4.40 15.03 0.29
C ILE A 173 -5.84 15.47 -0.01
N MET A 174 -6.33 16.53 0.66
CA MET A 174 -7.69 17.04 0.45
C MET A 174 -7.92 17.50 -0.99
N ASN A 175 -6.93 18.17 -1.58
CA ASN A 175 -7.01 18.67 -2.96
C ASN A 175 -6.88 17.54 -4.01
N ASP A 176 -5.88 16.67 -3.88
CA ASP A 176 -5.58 15.60 -4.85
C ASP A 176 -6.64 14.49 -4.80
N SER A 177 -7.08 14.12 -3.59
CA SER A 177 -8.05 13.02 -3.39
C SER A 177 -9.51 13.50 -3.38
N ARG A 178 -9.74 14.82 -3.48
CA ARG A 178 -11.08 15.43 -3.38
C ARG A 178 -11.86 14.94 -2.17
N CYS A 179 -11.17 14.89 -1.03
CA CYS A 179 -11.71 14.49 0.27
C CYS A 179 -11.63 15.66 1.27
N CYS A 180 -12.43 15.60 2.33
CA CYS A 180 -12.35 16.54 3.44
C CYS A 180 -12.27 15.75 4.75
N GLY A 181 -11.17 15.87 5.50
CA GLY A 181 -10.97 15.07 6.70
C GLY A 181 -10.67 13.58 6.44
N VAL A 182 -10.74 12.75 7.48
CA VAL A 182 -10.55 11.29 7.41
C VAL A 182 -11.85 10.60 6.99
N TYR A 183 -12.93 10.88 7.73
CA TYR A 183 -14.26 10.31 7.53
C TYR A 183 -15.19 11.25 6.77
N GLY A 184 -14.86 12.54 6.74
CA GLY A 184 -15.65 13.53 6.03
C GLY A 184 -15.52 14.92 6.65
N PRO A 185 -16.23 15.92 6.07
CA PRO A 185 -16.24 17.27 6.60
C PRO A 185 -16.76 17.36 8.04
N GLU A 186 -17.53 16.36 8.50
CA GLU A 186 -17.98 16.26 9.88
C GLU A 186 -16.84 16.15 10.90
N ASP A 187 -15.66 15.68 10.49
CA ASP A 187 -14.51 15.55 11.41
C ASP A 187 -14.14 16.89 12.05
N TRP A 188 -14.25 17.98 11.29
CA TRP A 188 -13.90 19.33 11.73
C TRP A 188 -14.95 19.95 12.66
N VAL A 189 -16.22 19.55 12.49
CA VAL A 189 -17.37 20.12 13.22
C VAL A 189 -17.69 19.31 14.47
N LYS A 190 -17.62 17.98 14.37
CA LYS A 190 -18.00 17.03 15.42
C LYS A 190 -16.96 16.96 16.54
N TYR A 191 -15.68 17.09 16.20
CA TYR A 191 -14.58 16.98 17.14
C TYR A 191 -13.94 18.35 17.41
N GLU A 192 -13.37 18.52 18.59
CA GLU A 192 -12.59 19.71 18.90
C GLU A 192 -11.23 19.62 18.19
N SER A 193 -10.95 20.60 17.33
CA SER A 193 -9.68 20.74 16.61
C SER A 193 -9.05 22.09 16.90
N TYR A 194 -7.73 22.18 16.74
CA TYR A 194 -7.04 23.46 16.83
C TYR A 194 -7.57 24.45 15.79
N PHE A 195 -7.85 23.97 14.58
CA PHE A 195 -8.47 24.77 13.51
C PHE A 195 -9.76 25.44 13.98
N ARG A 196 -10.65 24.69 14.65
CA ARG A 196 -11.93 25.18 15.15
C ARG A 196 -11.81 26.17 16.32
N GLN A 197 -10.71 26.13 17.07
CA GLN A 197 -10.44 27.14 18.10
C GLN A 197 -10.07 28.51 17.48
N GLN A 198 -9.53 28.52 16.26
CA GLN A 198 -9.09 29.75 15.56
C GLN A 198 -10.10 30.26 14.53
N HIS A 199 -10.97 29.40 14.01
CA HIS A 199 -11.96 29.74 13.00
C HIS A 199 -13.37 29.50 13.54
N THR A 200 -14.20 30.56 13.53
CA THR A 200 -15.59 30.42 13.97
C THR A 200 -16.40 29.67 12.92
N ASP A 201 -17.37 28.87 13.37
CA ASP A 201 -18.29 28.11 12.50
C ASP A 201 -19.08 29.02 11.53
N ALA A 202 -19.13 30.33 11.80
CA ALA A 202 -19.76 31.34 10.94
C ALA A 202 -18.91 31.77 9.74
N ASP A 203 -17.57 31.61 9.80
CA ASP A 203 -16.66 31.98 8.72
C ASP A 203 -16.40 30.81 7.78
N TYR A 204 -15.92 29.68 8.34
CA TYR A 204 -15.67 28.44 7.63
C TYR A 204 -15.58 27.25 8.61
N PRO A 205 -16.48 26.25 8.52
CA PRO A 205 -16.48 25.10 9.44
C PRO A 205 -15.37 24.07 9.20
N TRP A 206 -14.66 24.14 8.07
CA TRP A 206 -13.57 23.23 7.67
C TRP A 206 -12.51 23.98 6.83
N PRO A 207 -11.37 23.35 6.52
CA PRO A 207 -10.35 23.98 5.69
C PRO A 207 -10.80 24.26 4.25
N ARG A 208 -10.22 25.29 3.64
CA ARG A 208 -10.58 25.74 2.26
C ARG A 208 -10.28 24.68 1.20
N GLN A 209 -9.33 23.80 1.49
CA GLN A 209 -8.89 22.69 0.65
C GLN A 209 -9.98 21.61 0.51
N CYS A 210 -10.98 21.61 1.38
CA CYS A 210 -12.17 20.77 1.25
C CYS A 210 -13.14 21.25 0.14
N CYS A 211 -12.99 22.47 -0.36
CA CYS A 211 -13.88 23.00 -1.37
C CYS A 211 -13.41 22.68 -2.78
N GLN A 212 -14.36 22.41 -3.67
CA GLN A 212 -14.08 22.20 -5.08
C GLN A 212 -13.46 23.46 -5.70
N ARG A 213 -12.42 23.26 -6.51
CA ARG A 213 -11.75 24.34 -7.24
C ARG A 213 -12.13 24.32 -8.72
N ASP A 214 -12.17 25.50 -9.33
CA ASP A 214 -12.32 25.68 -10.77
C ASP A 214 -10.99 25.41 -11.52
N ALA A 215 -11.03 25.48 -12.86
CA ALA A 215 -9.85 25.27 -13.71
C ALA A 215 -8.73 26.31 -13.49
N MET A 216 -9.03 27.41 -12.79
CA MET A 216 -8.11 28.50 -12.47
C MET A 216 -7.56 28.38 -11.04
N GLY A 217 -8.00 27.37 -10.27
CA GLY A 217 -7.58 27.09 -8.90
C GLY A 217 -8.34 27.87 -7.82
N ALA A 218 -9.35 28.67 -8.20
CA ALA A 218 -10.22 29.39 -7.28
C ALA A 218 -11.36 28.49 -6.77
N ILE A 219 -11.90 28.78 -5.59
CA ILE A 219 -13.00 28.00 -5.01
C ILE A 219 -14.26 28.20 -5.85
N PHE A 220 -14.80 27.11 -6.39
CA PHE A 220 -16.04 27.11 -7.17
C PHE A 220 -17.23 27.27 -6.20
N HIS A 221 -17.91 28.43 -6.26
CA HIS A 221 -19.04 28.80 -5.39
C HIS A 221 -18.75 28.69 -3.87
N VAL A 222 -18.00 29.67 -3.34
CA VAL A 222 -17.59 29.75 -1.92
C VAL A 222 -18.76 29.59 -0.94
N GLU A 223 -19.89 30.26 -1.18
CA GLU A 223 -21.03 30.21 -0.27
C GLU A 223 -21.70 28.84 -0.24
N ALA A 224 -21.78 28.15 -1.39
CA ALA A 224 -22.31 26.79 -1.45
C ALA A 224 -21.38 25.78 -0.77
N CYS A 225 -20.06 25.99 -0.86
CA CYS A 225 -19.11 25.18 -0.10
C CYS A 225 -19.25 25.43 1.40
N LYS A 226 -19.36 26.67 1.89
CA LYS A 226 -19.48 26.96 3.34
C LYS A 226 -20.64 26.25 4.02
N ILE A 227 -21.77 26.13 3.33
CA ILE A 227 -22.97 25.45 3.85
C ILE A 227 -22.99 23.93 3.56
N GLY A 228 -21.94 23.41 2.92
CA GLY A 228 -21.76 21.99 2.65
C GLY A 228 -22.68 21.40 1.58
N VAL A 229 -23.08 22.19 0.57
CA VAL A 229 -23.92 21.70 -0.52
C VAL A 229 -23.09 20.87 -1.52
N SER A 230 -23.58 19.67 -1.83
CA SER A 230 -23.05 18.86 -2.92
C SER A 230 -23.37 19.51 -4.28
N PRO A 231 -22.42 19.57 -5.25
CA PRO A 231 -21.10 18.91 -5.29
C PRO A 231 -19.91 19.80 -4.86
N PHE A 232 -20.17 20.99 -4.30
CA PHE A 232 -19.15 22.02 -4.04
C PHE A 232 -18.23 21.70 -2.86
N LEU A 233 -18.64 20.76 -2.00
CA LEU A 233 -17.84 20.22 -0.90
C LEU A 233 -17.35 18.81 -1.23
N HIS A 234 -16.09 18.54 -0.93
CA HIS A 234 -15.50 17.21 -1.00
C HIS A 234 -16.04 16.30 0.11
N THR A 235 -16.82 15.30 -0.29
CA THR A 235 -17.41 14.29 0.61
C THR A 235 -16.80 12.90 0.43
N GLN A 236 -15.77 12.76 -0.43
CA GLN A 236 -15.09 11.48 -0.58
C GLN A 236 -14.32 11.15 0.69
N LEU A 237 -14.35 9.88 1.06
CA LEU A 237 -13.55 9.37 2.17
C LEU A 237 -12.06 9.38 1.78
N SER A 238 -11.21 9.95 2.65
CA SER A 238 -9.74 9.92 2.53
C SER A 238 -9.15 8.50 2.46
N ASN A 239 -9.99 7.50 2.77
CA ASN A 239 -9.72 6.06 2.76
C ASN A 239 -8.95 5.54 1.54
N GLY A 240 -9.00 6.17 0.36
CA GLY A 240 -8.27 5.69 -0.83
C GLY A 240 -6.74 5.70 -0.67
N GLY A 241 -6.14 6.87 -0.43
CA GLY A 241 -4.68 7.02 -0.42
C GLY A 241 -4.00 6.33 0.76
N LEU A 242 -4.60 6.43 1.95
CA LEU A 242 -4.02 5.94 3.20
C LEU A 242 -4.15 4.42 3.38
N LYS A 243 -5.25 3.81 2.86
CA LYS A 243 -5.40 2.34 2.82
C LYS A 243 -4.39 1.70 1.87
N VAL A 244 -4.11 2.34 0.73
CA VAL A 244 -3.14 1.83 -0.27
C VAL A 244 -1.75 1.65 0.33
N LEU A 245 -1.28 2.54 1.21
CA LEU A 245 0.05 2.37 1.83
C LEU A 245 0.13 1.24 2.85
N CYS A 246 -0.86 1.09 3.73
CA CYS A 246 -0.79 0.07 4.78
C CYS A 246 -1.13 -1.33 4.23
N GLN A 247 -2.05 -1.42 3.27
CA GLN A 247 -2.43 -2.67 2.63
C GLN A 247 -1.32 -3.17 1.69
N ASN A 248 -0.69 -2.29 0.90
CA ASN A 248 0.34 -2.70 -0.07
C ASN A 248 1.72 -2.93 0.58
N CYS A 249 1.99 -2.41 1.77
CA CYS A 249 3.25 -2.72 2.47
C CYS A 249 3.21 -4.11 3.16
N LEU A 250 2.02 -4.67 3.40
CA LEU A 250 1.82 -5.92 4.15
C LEU A 250 1.24 -7.09 3.33
N VAL A 251 0.59 -6.83 2.19
CA VAL A 251 -0.27 -7.82 1.49
C VAL A 251 -0.09 -7.78 -0.04
N PHE A 252 1.13 -7.85 -0.57
CA PHE A 252 1.29 -8.17 -2.01
C PHE A 252 0.84 -9.61 -2.28
N GLY A 253 -0.46 -9.77 -2.45
CA GLY A 253 -1.17 -11.03 -2.74
C GLY A 253 -2.68 -10.87 -2.92
N THR A 254 -3.32 -9.79 -2.45
CA THR A 254 -4.76 -9.59 -2.70
C THR A 254 -5.01 -8.51 -3.74
N VAL A 255 -5.46 -8.99 -4.90
CA VAL A 255 -6.12 -8.26 -5.98
C VAL A 255 -7.04 -7.17 -5.43
N HIS A 256 -6.95 -5.98 -6.04
CA HIS A 256 -7.87 -4.85 -5.91
C HIS A 256 -9.33 -5.30 -5.70
N TYR A 257 -9.86 -5.13 -4.48
CA TYR A 257 -11.31 -5.02 -4.29
C TYR A 257 -11.68 -3.54 -4.39
N SER A 258 -12.01 -3.13 -5.61
CA SER A 258 -12.75 -1.90 -5.86
C SER A 258 -14.12 -2.03 -5.16
N LEU A 259 -14.27 -1.38 -4.00
CA LEU A 259 -15.56 -1.15 -3.39
C LEU A 259 -16.28 -0.08 -4.21
N HIS A 260 -17.14 -0.52 -5.12
CA HIS A 260 -18.22 0.30 -5.67
C HIS A 260 -19.21 0.62 -4.54
N PRO A 261 -19.68 1.87 -4.40
CA PRO A 261 -20.80 2.17 -3.51
C PRO A 261 -22.11 1.86 -4.25
N ASP A 262 -22.97 1.05 -3.60
CA ASP A 262 -24.42 1.10 -3.78
C ASP A 262 -25.00 2.13 -2.80
#